data_AF-A0A7J9R6Y9-F1
#
_entry.id   AF-A0A7J9R6Y9-F1
#
_cell.length_a   1.000
_cell.length_b   1.000
_cell.length_c   1.000
_cell.angle_alpha   90.00
_cell.angle_beta   90.00
_cell.angle_gamma   90.00
#
_symmetry.space_group_name_H-M   'P 1'
#
loop_
_entity.id
_entity.type
_entity.pdbx_description
1 polymer ?
#
loop_
_entity_poly.entity_id
_entity_poly.type
_entity_poly.pdbx_seq_one_letter_code
_entity_poly.pdbx_strand_id
1 'polypeptide(L)'
;MELTREEESALKGEQGEIMQMAYRILVATGEATDAEKLIPIEWAHLSGVNYNTIGDAGEEFLSSISKDARVKVKTSLNPMGFDIDNVSNYNLDDNFISKQL
;
A
#
# COMPACT_ATOMS: atom_id res chain seq x y z
N MET A 1 1.28 16.24 15.75
CA MET A 1 0.38 15.98 14.61
C MET A 1 -0.86 16.85 14.65
N GLU A 2 -0.84 17.94 13.90
CA GLU A 2 -1.99 18.75 13.52
C GLU A 2 -2.64 18.13 12.28
N LEU A 3 -3.94 17.87 12.34
CA LEU A 3 -4.73 17.30 11.26
C LEU A 3 -5.78 18.31 10.80
N THR A 4 -6.06 18.32 9.50
CA THR A 4 -7.21 19.02 8.93
C THR A 4 -8.51 18.29 9.28
N ARG A 5 -9.65 18.97 9.12
CA ARG A 5 -10.97 18.36 9.36
C ARG A 5 -11.23 17.12 8.49
N GLU A 6 -10.72 17.10 7.25
CA GLU A 6 -10.85 15.94 6.36
C GLU A 6 -10.04 14.76 6.88
N GLU A 7 -8.81 15.00 7.36
CA GLU A 7 -7.93 13.97 7.92
C GLU A 7 -8.46 13.43 9.25
N GLU A 8 -9.01 14.29 10.11
CA GLU A 8 -9.69 13.88 11.34
C GLU A 8 -10.94 13.02 11.06
N SER A 9 -11.73 13.41 10.07
CA SER A 9 -12.92 12.65 9.63
C SER A 9 -12.53 11.25 9.13
N ALA A 10 -11.46 11.15 8.35
CA ALA A 10 -10.91 9.87 7.92
C ALA A 10 -10.41 9.02 9.09
N LEU A 11 -9.68 9.62 10.05
CA LEU A 11 -9.20 8.94 11.26
C LEU A 11 -10.34 8.42 12.16
N LYS A 12 -11.48 9.12 12.19
CA LYS A 12 -12.71 8.69 12.88
C LYS A 12 -13.46 7.57 12.16
N GLY A 13 -13.10 7.27 10.91
CA GLY A 13 -13.74 6.23 10.09
C GLY A 13 -14.95 6.69 9.29
N GLU A 14 -15.21 8.00 9.24
CA GLU A 14 -16.33 8.57 8.48
C GLU A 14 -16.15 8.41 6.95
N GLN A 15 -14.91 8.14 6.50
CA GLN A 15 -14.56 7.88 5.11
C GLN A 15 -14.34 6.39 4.79
N GLY A 16 -14.79 5.50 5.70
CA GLY A 16 -14.66 4.06 5.56
C GLY A 16 -13.42 3.47 6.24
N GLU A 17 -13.47 2.16 6.45
CA GLU A 17 -12.50 1.42 7.29
C GLU A 17 -11.07 1.45 6.72
N ILE A 18 -10.92 1.39 5.41
CA ILE A 18 -9.61 1.41 4.74
C ILE A 18 -8.93 2.77 4.95
N MET A 19 -9.67 3.86 4.78
CA MET A 19 -9.16 5.20 5.03
C MET A 19 -8.82 5.39 6.51
N GLN A 20 -9.66 4.87 7.40
CA GLN A 20 -9.39 4.89 8.83
C GLN A 20 -8.06 4.20 9.18
N MET A 21 -7.86 2.99 8.66
CA MET A 21 -6.64 2.22 8.87
C MET A 21 -5.42 2.96 8.31
N ALA A 22 -5.49 3.49 7.10
CA ALA A 22 -4.41 4.25 6.48
C ALA A 22 -4.02 5.48 7.33
N TYR A 23 -5.01 6.26 7.78
CA TYR A 23 -4.75 7.43 8.62
C TYR A 23 -4.22 7.07 10.01
N ARG A 24 -4.68 5.96 10.61
CA ARG A 24 -4.09 5.47 11.87
C ARG A 24 -2.59 5.17 11.72
N ILE A 25 -2.18 4.55 10.62
CA ILE A 25 -0.77 4.29 10.32
C ILE A 25 0.01 5.59 10.14
N LEU A 26 -0.52 6.54 9.36
CA LEU A 26 0.13 7.83 9.12
C LEU A 26 0.29 8.65 10.40
N VAL A 27 -0.75 8.72 11.23
CA VAL A 27 -0.72 9.44 12.51
C VAL A 27 0.26 8.80 13.47
N ALA A 28 0.22 7.48 13.65
CA ALA A 28 1.16 6.76 14.51
C ALA A 28 2.62 6.95 14.04
N THR A 29 2.86 6.93 12.73
CA THR A 29 4.19 7.23 12.17
C THR A 29 4.60 8.66 12.46
N GLY A 30 3.71 9.62 12.22
CA GLY A 30 3.96 11.03 12.48
C GLY A 30 4.26 11.31 13.95
N GLU A 31 3.49 10.74 14.87
CA GLU A 31 3.74 10.82 16.32
C GLU A 31 5.09 10.21 16.71
N ALA A 32 5.42 9.04 16.16
CA ALA A 32 6.71 8.37 16.43
C ALA A 32 7.92 9.15 15.89
N THR A 33 7.72 10.03 14.91
CA THR A 33 8.76 10.87 14.32
C THR A 33 8.69 12.34 14.74
N ASP A 34 7.86 12.70 15.73
CA ASP A 34 7.59 14.07 16.16
C ASP A 34 7.19 15.02 15.01
N ALA A 35 6.46 14.49 14.02
CA ALA A 35 6.00 15.27 12.89
C ALA A 35 4.91 16.27 13.32
N GLU A 36 5.01 17.49 12.78
CA GLU A 36 4.05 18.54 13.05
C GLU A 36 2.72 18.26 12.35
N LYS A 37 2.75 17.91 11.05
CA LYS A 37 1.56 17.73 10.19
C LYS A 37 1.83 16.79 9.03
N LEU A 38 0.77 16.33 8.38
CA LEU A 38 0.87 15.62 7.10
C LEU A 38 1.13 16.61 5.95
N ILE A 39 1.85 16.15 4.92
CA ILE A 39 2.13 16.92 3.72
C ILE A 39 1.37 16.29 2.54
N PRO A 40 0.51 17.02 1.83
CA PRO A 40 -0.16 16.50 0.66
C PRO A 40 0.84 16.23 -0.45
N ILE A 41 0.68 15.08 -1.12
CA ILE A 41 1.49 14.69 -2.28
C ILE A 41 0.63 14.73 -3.55
N GLU A 42 1.26 14.92 -4.70
CA GLU A 42 0.59 14.84 -6.02
C GLU A 42 0.94 13.56 -6.79
N TRP A 43 2.05 12.91 -6.41
CA TRP A 43 2.55 11.72 -7.09
C TRP A 43 3.19 10.75 -6.09
N ALA A 44 2.95 9.46 -6.29
CA ALA A 44 3.57 8.38 -5.51
C ALA A 44 4.23 7.35 -6.42
N HIS A 45 5.34 6.79 -5.96
CA HIS A 45 5.96 5.60 -6.53
C HIS A 45 5.96 4.51 -5.46
N LEU A 46 5.22 3.43 -5.69
CA LEU A 46 5.08 2.31 -4.78
C LEU A 46 6.21 1.30 -5.03
N SER A 47 7.13 1.22 -4.07
CA SER A 47 8.17 0.19 -4.04
C SER A 47 7.66 -1.09 -3.36
N GLY A 48 8.32 -2.23 -3.59
CA GLY A 48 8.01 -3.48 -2.90
C GLY A 48 6.86 -4.29 -3.50
N VAL A 49 6.63 -4.22 -4.81
CA VAL A 49 5.62 -5.04 -5.50
C VAL A 49 6.17 -6.43 -5.81
N ASN A 50 6.68 -7.10 -4.79
CA ASN A 50 7.28 -8.43 -4.92
C ASN A 50 6.81 -9.35 -3.78
N TYR A 51 6.27 -10.52 -4.12
CA TYR A 51 5.81 -11.51 -3.13
C TYR A 51 6.93 -11.91 -2.14
N ASN A 52 8.20 -11.96 -2.58
CA ASN A 52 9.33 -12.25 -1.70
C ASN A 52 9.54 -11.21 -0.58
N THR A 53 9.05 -9.97 -0.78
CA THR A 53 9.19 -8.89 0.20
C THR A 53 7.97 -8.75 1.11
N ILE A 54 6.78 -9.07 0.61
CA ILE A 54 5.52 -8.85 1.34
C ILE A 54 4.97 -10.13 1.99
N GLY A 55 5.34 -11.30 1.45
CA GLY A 55 4.86 -12.61 1.88
C GLY A 55 3.34 -12.76 1.82
N ASP A 56 2.84 -13.86 2.39
CA ASP A 56 1.40 -14.16 2.46
C ASP A 56 0.62 -13.03 3.14
N ALA A 57 1.11 -12.54 4.28
CA ALA A 57 0.40 -11.51 5.04
C ALA A 57 0.23 -10.21 4.25
N GLY A 58 1.26 -9.79 3.51
CA GLY A 58 1.17 -8.60 2.67
C GLY A 58 0.33 -8.81 1.42
N GLU A 59 0.39 -9.98 0.80
CA GLU A 59 -0.49 -10.36 -0.32
C GLU A 59 -1.95 -10.35 0.09
N GLU A 60 -2.31 -11.09 1.14
CA GLU A 60 -3.68 -11.16 1.67
C GLU A 60 -4.19 -9.77 2.09
N PHE A 61 -3.34 -8.97 2.73
CA PHE A 61 -3.67 -7.60 3.11
C PHE A 61 -4.02 -6.75 1.88
N LEU A 62 -3.13 -6.70 0.88
CA LEU A 62 -3.34 -5.91 -0.34
C LEU A 62 -4.55 -6.41 -1.13
N SER A 63 -4.70 -7.73 -1.28
CA SER A 63 -5.84 -8.38 -1.94
C SER A 63 -7.17 -8.02 -1.25
N SER A 64 -7.20 -8.04 0.09
CA SER A 64 -8.39 -7.69 0.86
C SER A 64 -8.82 -6.24 0.68
N ILE A 65 -7.88 -5.29 0.76
CA ILE A 65 -8.20 -3.86 0.64
C ILE A 65 -8.47 -3.46 -0.81
N SER A 66 -7.90 -4.17 -1.79
CA SER A 66 -8.05 -3.83 -3.22
C SER A 66 -9.51 -3.84 -3.70
N LYS A 67 -10.39 -4.58 -3.01
CA LYS A 67 -11.81 -4.71 -3.33
C LYS A 67 -12.50 -3.35 -3.30
N ASP A 68 -12.20 -2.54 -2.30
CA ASP A 68 -12.87 -1.25 -2.05
C ASP A 68 -11.91 -0.05 -2.17
N ALA A 69 -10.61 -0.25 -2.00
CA ALA A 69 -9.61 0.82 -2.07
C ALA A 69 -9.35 1.29 -3.49
N ARG A 70 -9.04 2.59 -3.64
CA ARG A 70 -8.53 3.19 -4.88
C ARG A 70 -7.40 4.16 -4.56
N VAL A 71 -6.46 4.30 -5.48
CA VAL A 71 -5.41 5.33 -5.39
C VAL A 71 -6.02 6.72 -5.68
N LYS A 72 -5.65 7.72 -4.89
CA LYS A 72 -6.17 9.11 -5.01
C LYS A 72 -5.26 10.02 -5.86
N VAL A 73 -3.98 9.69 -5.94
CA VAL A 73 -2.97 10.44 -6.69
C VAL A 73 -2.38 9.58 -7.78
N LYS A 74 -1.73 10.20 -8.77
CA LYS A 74 -0.99 9.45 -9.79
C LYS A 74 -0.01 8.53 -9.04
N THR A 75 -0.08 7.25 -9.33
CA THR A 75 0.70 6.24 -8.63
C THR A 75 1.37 5.34 -9.66
N SER A 76 2.68 5.18 -9.53
CA SER A 76 3.47 4.22 -10.30
C SER A 76 3.93 3.11 -9.38
N LEU A 77 4.36 1.98 -9.95
CA LEU A 77 4.78 0.81 -9.22
C LEU A 77 6.10 0.29 -9.77
N ASN A 78 6.88 -0.36 -8.91
CA ASN A 78 8.04 -1.13 -9.34
C ASN A 78 7.60 -2.34 -10.18
N PRO A 79 8.48 -2.84 -11.08
CA PRO A 79 8.24 -4.12 -11.75
C PRO A 79 7.96 -5.23 -10.73
N MET A 80 7.08 -6.16 -11.12
CA MET A 80 6.81 -7.36 -10.33
C MET A 80 8.03 -8.28 -10.28
N GLY A 81 7.97 -9.32 -9.44
CA GLY A 81 9.13 -10.18 -9.16
C GLY A 81 9.72 -10.99 -10.31
N PHE A 82 9.10 -11.00 -11.49
CA PHE A 82 9.59 -11.64 -12.70
C PHE A 82 9.00 -10.99 -13.96
N ASP A 83 9.57 -11.32 -15.13
CA ASP A 83 9.00 -10.95 -16.42
C ASP A 83 7.86 -11.92 -16.79
N ILE A 84 6.62 -11.42 -16.79
CA ILE A 84 5.42 -12.23 -17.02
C ILE A 84 5.40 -12.87 -18.42
N ASP A 85 5.99 -12.21 -19.41
CA ASP A 85 5.98 -12.69 -20.80
C ASP A 85 7.04 -13.78 -21.03
N ASN A 86 8.01 -13.90 -20.12
CA ASN A 86 9.16 -14.79 -20.24
C ASN A 86 9.36 -15.68 -19.00
N VAL A 87 8.34 -15.85 -18.15
CA VAL A 87 8.46 -16.56 -16.87
C VAL A 87 9.00 -17.99 -17.05
N SER A 88 8.62 -18.66 -18.14
CA SER A 88 9.05 -20.02 -18.49
C SER A 88 10.55 -20.14 -18.81
N ASN A 89 11.23 -19.04 -19.08
CA ASN A 89 12.69 -19.02 -19.29
C ASN A 89 13.47 -19.08 -17.97
N TYR A 90 12.79 -18.97 -16.83
CA TYR A 90 13.39 -18.96 -15.51
C TYR A 90 12.96 -20.19 -14.70
N ASN A 91 13.87 -20.73 -13.89
CA ASN A 91 13.57 -21.82 -12.96
C ASN A 91 13.07 -21.25 -11.63
N LEU A 92 11.88 -20.65 -11.64
CA LEU A 92 11.24 -20.07 -10.47
C LEU A 92 10.26 -21.06 -9.83
N ASP A 93 10.04 -20.90 -8.54
CA ASP A 93 9.08 -21.71 -7.79
C ASP A 93 7.63 -21.39 -8.22
N ASP A 94 6.84 -22.43 -8.49
CA ASP A 94 5.46 -22.27 -8.96
C ASP A 94 4.58 -21.52 -7.95
N ASN A 95 4.82 -21.70 -6.65
CA ASN A 95 4.07 -21.00 -5.61
C ASN A 95 4.45 -19.52 -5.58
N PHE A 96 5.73 -19.17 -5.76
CA PHE A 96 6.14 -17.77 -5.96
C PHE A 96 5.45 -17.13 -7.17
N ILE A 97 5.40 -17.82 -8.31
CA ILE A 97 4.70 -17.33 -9.52
C ILE A 97 3.22 -17.11 -9.23
N SER A 98 2.55 -18.10 -8.64
CA SER A 98 1.13 -18.04 -8.34
C SER A 98 0.76 -16.96 -7.34
N LYS A 99 1.64 -16.66 -6.37
CA LYS A 99 1.39 -15.66 -5.32
C LYS A 99 1.68 -14.22 -5.76
N GLN A 100 2.44 -14.05 -6.84
CA GLN A 100 2.79 -12.76 -7.39
C GLN A 100 1.77 -12.23 -8.41
N LEU A 101 0.96 -13.12 -8.99
CA LEU A 101 -0.10 -12.84 -9.97
C LEU A 101 -1.44 -12.59 -9.29
#